data_AF-A0A1S6H955-F1
#
_entry.id   AF-A0A1S6H955-F1
#
_cell.length_a   1.000
_cell.length_b   1.000
_cell.length_c   1.000
_cell.angle_alpha   90.00
_cell.angle_beta   90.00
_cell.angle_gamma   90.00
#
_symmetry.space_group_name_H-M   'P 1'
#
loop_
_entity.id
_entity.type
_entity.pdbx_description
1 polymer ?
#
loop_
_entity_poly.entity_id
_entity_poly.type
_entity_poly.pdbx_seq_one_letter_code
_entity_poly.pdbx_strand_id
1 'polypeptide(L)' 'MEEIQGKKSLGSKIKTFLIECKRVFTITKKPTRVELTTIVKVSGIGMLIIGAIGFLIHIIWTLVS' A
#
# COMPACT_ATOMS: atom_id res chain seq x y z
N MET A 1 19.74 42.00 -7.39
CA MET A 1 18.69 41.69 -6.41
C MET A 1 18.74 40.19 -6.18
N GLU A 2 19.41 39.82 -5.09
CA GLU A 2 19.53 38.53 -4.40
C GLU A 2 19.68 37.22 -5.21
N GLU A 3 20.87 36.64 -5.33
CA GLU A 3 21.63 35.93 -4.27
C GLU A 3 20.81 34.83 -3.56
N ILE A 4 20.46 33.73 -4.25
CA ILE A 4 20.44 32.38 -3.61
C ILE A 4 20.97 31.34 -4.61
N GLN A 5 22.27 31.42 -4.91
CA GLN A 5 23.04 30.29 -5.43
C GLN A 5 23.89 29.77 -4.26
N GLY A 6 23.28 29.03 -3.32
CA GLY A 6 23.99 28.78 -2.06
C GLY A 6 23.34 27.87 -1.02
N LYS A 7 23.03 26.61 -1.36
CA LYS A 7 23.23 25.50 -0.42
C LYS A 7 23.29 24.14 -1.13
N LYS A 8 24.47 23.51 -1.03
CA LYS A 8 24.79 22.14 -1.46
C LYS A 8 23.86 21.10 -0.82
N SER A 9 23.88 19.90 -1.41
CA SER A 9 23.55 18.59 -0.80
C SER A 9 22.08 18.15 -0.86
N LEU A 10 21.85 16.99 -1.51
CA LEU A 10 20.70 16.07 -1.49
C LEU A 10 19.24 16.62 -1.50
N GLY A 11 18.92 17.60 -0.67
CA GLY A 11 17.57 18.16 -0.47
C GLY A 11 16.95 18.80 -1.71
N SER A 12 17.73 19.41 -2.60
CA SER A 12 17.21 19.97 -3.86
C SER A 12 16.76 18.87 -4.82
N LYS A 13 17.49 17.75 -4.88
CA LYS A 13 17.08 16.58 -5.69
C LYS A 13 15.81 15.96 -5.10
N ILE A 14 15.76 15.74 -3.78
CA ILE A 14 14.60 15.17 -3.09
C ILE A 14 13.34 16.04 -3.28
N LYS A 15 13.47 17.37 -3.23
CA LYS A 15 12.35 18.29 -3.53
C LYS A 15 11.80 18.07 -4.93
N THR A 16 12.67 17.98 -5.94
CA THR A 16 12.25 17.67 -7.32
C THR A 16 11.61 16.29 -7.43
N PHE A 17 12.19 15.25 -6.82
CA PHE A 17 11.60 13.90 -6.80
C PHE A 17 10.23 13.85 -6.12
N LEU A 18 10.04 14.55 -4.99
CA LEU A 18 8.75 14.63 -4.30
C LEU A 18 7.69 15.34 -5.16
N ILE A 19 8.08 16.35 -5.93
CA ILE A 19 7.19 17.06 -6.86
C ILE A 19 6.75 16.12 -8.01
N GLU A 20 7.67 15.36 -8.59
CA GLU A 20 7.36 14.36 -9.62
C GLU A 20 6.45 13.24 -9.06
N CYS A 21 6.77 12.68 -7.89
CA CYS A 21 5.93 11.69 -7.21
C CYS A 21 4.52 12.23 -6.93
N LYS A 22 4.38 13.50 -6.53
CA LYS A 22 3.08 14.14 -6.31
C LYS A 22 2.27 14.25 -7.60
N ARG A 23 2.93 14.52 -8.74
CA ARG A 23 2.27 14.54 -10.05
C ARG A 23 1.72 13.16 -10.41
N VAL A 24 2.52 12.11 -10.22
CA VAL A 24 2.08 10.71 -10.45
C VAL A 24 0.93 10.32 -9.52
N PHE A 25 1.01 10.67 -8.23
CA PHE A 25 -0.06 10.38 -7.27
C PHE A 25 -1.38 11.12 -7.59
N THR A 26 -1.29 12.26 -8.28
CA THR A 26 -2.47 12.99 -8.77
C THR A 26 -3.06 12.34 -10.02
N ILE A 27 -2.23 11.72 -10.87
CA ILE A 27 -2.67 10.98 -12.07
C ILE A 27 -3.28 9.62 -11.69
N THR A 28 -2.83 9.00 -10.60
CA THR A 28 -3.47 7.78 -10.10
C THR A 28 -4.91 8.05 -9.66
N LYS A 29 -5.86 7.35 -10.28
CA LYS A 29 -7.28 7.40 -9.94
C LYS A 29 -7.46 6.97 -8.48
N LYS A 30 -7.83 7.90 -7.60
CA LYS A 30 -8.19 7.58 -6.21
C LYS A 30 -9.35 6.56 -6.25
N PRO A 31 -9.19 5.36 -5.67
CA PRO A 31 -10.18 4.30 -5.79
C PRO A 31 -11.52 4.80 -5.26
N THR A 32 -12.57 4.53 -6.03
CA THR A 32 -13.93 4.91 -5.64
C THR A 32 -14.36 4.06 -4.44
N ARG A 33 -15.15 4.62 -3.52
CA ARG A 33 -15.59 3.90 -2.31
C ARG A 33 -16.24 2.54 -2.65
N VAL A 34 -16.95 2.47 -3.77
CA VAL A 34 -17.58 1.23 -4.27
C VAL A 34 -16.54 0.18 -4.65
N GLU A 35 -15.54 0.53 -5.46
CA GLU A 35 -14.46 -0.39 -5.87
C GLU A 35 -13.69 -0.92 -4.66
N LEU A 36 -13.36 -0.03 -3.72
CA LEU A 36 -12.65 -0.41 -2.50
C LEU A 36 -13.45 -1.42 -1.67
N THR A 37 -14.75 -1.17 -1.47
CA THR A 37 -15.60 -2.09 -0.71
C THR A 37 -15.78 -3.43 -1.42
N THR A 38 -15.87 -3.45 -2.75
CA THR A 38 -15.97 -4.69 -3.52
C THR A 38 -14.69 -5.52 -3.39
N ILE A 39 -13.52 -4.92 -3.57
CA ILE A 39 -12.23 -5.60 -3.42
C ILE A 39 -12.07 -6.13 -2.00
N VAL A 40 -12.34 -5.29 -0.98
CA VAL A 40 -12.22 -5.70 0.43
C VAL A 40 -13.16 -6.86 0.76
N LYS A 41 -14.39 -6.88 0.24
CA LYS A 41 -15.31 -8.00 0.45
C LYS A 41 -14.79 -9.29 -0.17
N VAL A 42 -14.34 -9.24 -1.43
CA VAL A 42 -13.82 -10.42 -2.14
C VAL A 42 -12.53 -10.93 -1.48
N SER A 43 -11.59 -10.05 -1.18
CA SER A 43 -10.34 -10.40 -0.49
C SER A 43 -10.60 -10.92 0.93
N GLY A 44 -11.54 -10.32 1.65
CA GLY A 44 -11.93 -10.76 3.00
C GLY A 44 -12.52 -12.17 3.01
N ILE A 45 -13.38 -12.50 2.04
CA ILE A 45 -13.91 -13.87 1.88
C ILE A 45 -12.78 -14.85 1.58
N GLY A 46 -11.85 -14.50 0.68
CA GLY A 46 -10.68 -15.33 0.38
C GLY A 46 -9.79 -15.59 1.60
N MET A 47 -9.50 -14.55 2.38
CA MET A 47 -8.71 -14.66 3.62
C MET A 47 -9.39 -15.56 4.66
N LEU A 48 -10.71 -15.46 4.79
CA LEU A 48 -11.47 -16.28 5.73
C LEU A 48 -11.43 -17.75 5.34
N ILE A 49 -11.59 -18.07 4.05
CA ILE A 49 -11.51 -19.45 3.54
C ILE A 49 -10.12 -20.04 3.77
N ILE A 50 -9.07 -19.32 3.36
CA ILE A 50 -7.68 -19.79 3.51
C ILE A 50 -7.33 -19.93 5.00
N GLY A 51 -7.72 -18.96 5.83
CA GLY A 51 -7.52 -19.00 7.27
C GLY A 51 -8.24 -20.17 7.94
N ALA A 52 -9.48 -20.46 7.53
CA ALA A 52 -10.25 -21.60 8.04
C ALA A 52 -9.60 -22.93 7.67
N ILE A 53 -9.15 -23.09 6.42
CA ILE A 53 -8.45 -24.30 5.97
C ILE A 53 -7.15 -24.50 6.76
N GLY A 54 -6.34 -23.45 6.90
CA GLY A 54 -5.11 -23.50 7.70
C GLY A 54 -5.38 -23.83 9.17
N PHE A 55 -6.44 -23.25 9.74
CA PHE A 55 -6.87 -23.51 11.11
C PHE A 55 -7.33 -24.97 11.32
N LEU A 56 -8.09 -25.52 10.37
CA LEU A 56 -8.50 -26.92 10.37
C LEU A 56 -7.30 -27.86 10.37
N ILE A 57 -6.31 -27.61 9.50
CA ILE A 57 -5.07 -28.40 9.44
C ILE A 57 -4.32 -28.30 10.77
N HIS A 58 -4.22 -27.11 11.34
CA HIS A 58 -3.53 -26.90 12.62
C HIS A 58 -4.22 -27.62 13.78
N ILE A 59 -5.56 -27.62 13.82
CA ILE A 59 -6.34 -28.36 14.82
C ILE A 59 -6.06 -29.86 14.72
N ILE A 60 -6.10 -30.41 13.49
CA ILE A 60 -5.88 -31.84 13.28
C ILE A 60 -4.46 -32.22 13.70
N TRP A 61 -3.47 -31.40 13.35
CA TRP A 61 -2.08 -31.61 13.75
C TRP A 61 -1.90 -31.56 15.27
N THR A 62 -2.47 -30.55 15.93
CA THR A 62 -2.42 -30.40 17.40
C THR A 62 -3.12 -31.53 18.13
N LEU A 63 -4.16 -32.14 17.54
CA LEU A 63 -4.88 -33.25 18.18
C LEU A 63 -4.17 -34.60 17.99
N VAL A 64 -3.46 -34.78 16.88
CA VAL A 64 -2.74 -36.02 16.56
C VAL A 64 -1.34 -36.05 17.17
N SER A 65 -0.66 -34.90 17.28
CA SER A 65 0.67 -34.75 17.87
C SER A 65 0.62 -34.61 19.39
#